data_AF-A0A942U0S3-F1
#
_entry.id   AF-A0A942U0S3-F1
#
_cell.length_a   1.000
_cell.length_b   1.000
_cell.length_c   1.000
_cell.angle_alpha   90.00
_cell.angle_beta   90.00
_cell.angle_gamma   90.00
#
_symmetry.space_group_name_H-M   'P 1'
#
loop_
_entity.id
_entity.type
_entity.pdbx_description
1 polymer ?
#
loop_
_entity_poly.entity_id
_entity_poly.type
_entity_poly.pdbx_seq_one_letter_code
_entity_poly.pdbx_strand_id
1 'polypeptide(L)'
;MFEKEKNRFVTRSVDSEVPIEIQVLIWDFIDELKEKRQSEMDYLQVFQLTIQDGVQVIINTQEEPLKEDCIKVTVPKNKMLSTRIWVMDDGNYSTMLFPSDY
;
A
#
# COMPACT_ATOMS: atom_id res chain seq x y z
N MET A 1 14.45 -4.43 -0.57
CA MET A 1 13.06 -4.39 -0.06
C MET A 1 12.10 -4.33 -1.24
N PHE A 2 10.99 -5.06 -1.16
CA PHE A 2 9.90 -5.12 -2.12
C PHE A 2 10.31 -5.56 -3.53
N GLU A 3 11.15 -6.60 -3.62
CA GLU A 3 11.51 -7.17 -4.92
C GLU A 3 10.30 -7.86 -5.55
N LYS A 4 10.01 -7.56 -6.83
CA LYS A 4 8.80 -8.02 -7.52
C LYS A 4 8.66 -9.54 -7.62
N GLU A 5 9.78 -10.25 -7.65
CA GLU A 5 9.85 -11.71 -7.71
C GLU A 5 9.53 -12.40 -6.37
N LYS A 6 9.49 -11.65 -5.25
CA LYS A 6 9.15 -12.20 -3.95
C LYS A 6 7.66 -12.43 -3.81
N ASN A 7 7.30 -13.40 -2.96
CA ASN A 7 5.92 -13.65 -2.62
C ASN A 7 5.29 -12.43 -1.94
N ARG A 8 4.08 -12.09 -2.36
CA ARG A 8 3.23 -11.03 -1.81
C ARG A 8 2.01 -11.65 -1.17
N PHE A 9 1.79 -11.34 0.09
CA PHE A 9 0.67 -11.86 0.87
C PHE A 9 -0.21 -10.71 1.37
N VAL A 10 -1.47 -11.03 1.64
CA VAL A 10 -2.43 -10.13 2.30
C VAL A 10 -2.93 -10.84 3.55
N THR A 11 -3.15 -10.11 4.65
CA THR A 11 -3.81 -10.70 5.82
C THR A 11 -5.26 -11.01 5.50
N ARG A 12 -5.85 -11.94 6.26
CA ARG A 12 -7.25 -12.30 6.11
C ARG A 12 -8.18 -11.09 6.30
N SER A 13 -7.86 -10.21 7.24
CA SER A 13 -8.61 -8.97 7.49
C SER A 13 -8.59 -8.08 6.25
N VAL A 14 -7.42 -7.82 5.68
CA VAL A 14 -7.26 -7.04 4.44
C VAL A 14 -8.00 -7.69 3.27
N ASP A 15 -7.85 -9.00 3.07
CA ASP A 15 -8.54 -9.73 2.00
C ASP A 15 -10.07 -9.59 2.09
N SER A 16 -10.60 -9.54 3.32
CA SER A 16 -12.04 -9.43 3.56
C SER A 16 -12.61 -8.01 3.47
N GLU A 17 -11.82 -6.99 3.81
CA GLU A 17 -12.31 -5.61 3.98
C GLU A 17 -11.85 -4.66 2.87
N VAL A 18 -10.70 -4.92 2.26
CA VAL A 18 -10.12 -4.07 1.22
C VAL A 18 -10.48 -4.64 -0.14
N PRO A 19 -11.15 -3.88 -1.04
CA PRO A 19 -11.45 -4.38 -2.36
C PRO A 19 -10.20 -4.77 -3.14
N ILE A 20 -10.27 -5.88 -3.89
CA ILE A 20 -9.13 -6.41 -4.64
C ILE A 20 -8.50 -5.38 -5.59
N GLU A 21 -9.31 -4.49 -6.16
CA GLU A 21 -8.84 -3.42 -7.04
C GLU A 21 -7.92 -2.45 -6.29
N ILE A 22 -8.21 -2.15 -5.03
CA ILE A 22 -7.36 -1.31 -4.19
C ILE A 22 -6.10 -2.06 -3.76
N GLN A 23 -6.21 -3.35 -3.44
CA GLN A 23 -5.03 -4.16 -3.10
C GLN A 23 -4.03 -4.21 -4.26
N VAL A 24 -4.51 -4.43 -5.50
CA VAL A 24 -3.70 -4.39 -6.72
C VAL A 24 -3.05 -3.02 -6.91
N LEU A 25 -3.82 -1.94 -6.76
CA LEU A 25 -3.28 -0.56 -6.87
C LEU A 25 -2.17 -0.28 -5.85
N ILE A 26 -2.28 -0.78 -4.62
CA ILE A 26 -1.22 -0.61 -3.62
C ILE A 26 0.03 -1.39 -4.00
N TRP A 27 -0.10 -2.62 -4.52
CA TRP A 27 1.04 -3.40 -4.99
C TRP A 27 1.72 -2.78 -6.22
N ASP A 28 0.95 -2.29 -7.18
CA ASP A 28 1.47 -1.57 -8.34
C ASP A 28 2.19 -0.29 -7.88
N PHE A 29 1.62 0.43 -6.92
CA PHE A 29 2.25 1.63 -6.38
C PHE A 29 3.55 1.30 -5.63
N ILE A 30 3.64 0.17 -4.92
CA ILE A 30 4.90 -0.32 -4.35
C ILE A 30 5.97 -0.56 -5.42
N ASP A 31 5.60 -1.15 -6.56
CA ASP A 31 6.52 -1.36 -7.68
C ASP A 31 7.04 -0.02 -8.25
N GLU A 32 6.15 0.96 -8.44
CA GLU A 32 6.53 2.31 -8.88
C GLU A 32 7.44 3.02 -7.86
N LEU A 33 7.10 2.94 -6.57
CA LEU A 33 7.91 3.52 -5.50
C LEU A 33 9.29 2.86 -5.42
N LYS A 34 9.37 1.55 -5.66
CA LYS A 34 10.64 0.82 -5.71
C LYS A 34 11.53 1.32 -6.85
N GLU A 35 10.99 1.53 -8.04
CA GLU A 35 11.74 2.11 -9.16
C GLU A 35 12.17 3.56 -8.88
N LYS A 36 11.27 4.36 -8.30
CA LYS A 36 11.50 5.77 -7.99
C LYS A 36 12.52 5.99 -6.87
N ARG A 37 12.41 5.22 -5.79
CA ARG A 37 13.20 5.38 -4.55
C ARG A 37 14.40 4.45 -4.48
N GLN A 38 14.49 3.44 -5.35
CA GLN A 38 15.63 2.53 -5.49
C GLN A 38 16.04 1.86 -4.16
N SER A 39 17.25 2.14 -3.67
CA SER A 39 17.79 1.60 -2.42
C SER A 39 17.29 2.30 -1.16
N GLU A 40 16.45 3.33 -1.30
CA GLU A 40 15.95 4.14 -0.18
C GLU A 40 14.57 3.67 0.30
N MET A 41 14.05 2.54 -0.18
CA MET A 41 12.86 1.90 0.39
C MET A 41 13.23 1.23 1.71
N ASP A 42 12.63 1.66 2.81
CA ASP A 42 12.69 0.93 4.08
C ASP A 42 11.82 -0.35 4.02
N TYR A 43 11.68 -1.03 5.16
CA TYR A 43 10.89 -2.25 5.27
C TYR A 43 9.39 -1.99 5.46
N LEU A 44 8.96 -0.75 5.76
CA LEU A 44 7.59 -0.40 6.16
C LEU A 44 7.03 0.72 5.29
N GLN A 45 6.02 0.39 4.50
CA GLN A 45 5.32 1.34 3.65
C GLN A 45 3.90 1.54 4.17
N VAL A 46 3.58 2.76 4.55
CA VAL A 46 2.28 3.11 5.13
C VAL A 46 1.42 3.78 4.08
N PHE A 47 0.23 3.25 3.84
CA PHE A 47 -0.75 3.81 2.92
C PHE A 47 -1.96 4.34 3.70
N GLN A 48 -2.21 5.64 3.61
CA GLN A 48 -3.43 6.27 4.10
C GLN A 48 -4.40 6.46 2.93
N LEU A 49 -5.54 5.78 3.00
CA LEU A 49 -6.61 5.84 2.03
C LEU A 49 -7.70 6.77 2.55
N THR A 50 -8.13 7.71 1.72
CA THR A 50 -9.25 8.63 2.03
C THR A 50 -10.10 8.88 0.79
N ILE A 51 -11.33 9.31 0.99
CA ILE A 51 -12.24 9.70 -0.08
C ILE A 51 -12.39 11.23 -0.06
N GLN A 52 -12.04 11.90 -1.16
CA GLN A 52 -12.15 13.35 -1.32
C GLN A 52 -12.96 13.65 -2.58
N ASP A 53 -14.06 14.38 -2.45
CA ASP A 53 -14.94 14.77 -3.57
C ASP A 53 -15.37 13.60 -4.48
N GLY A 54 -15.57 12.41 -3.90
CA GLY A 54 -15.92 11.21 -4.65
C GLY A 54 -14.77 10.58 -5.43
N VAL A 55 -13.52 10.91 -5.08
CA VAL A 55 -12.30 10.31 -5.62
C VAL A 55 -11.54 9.62 -4.49
N GLN A 56 -10.98 8.45 -4.78
CA GLN A 56 -10.09 7.75 -3.83
C GLN A 56 -8.71 8.41 -3.88
N VAL A 57 -8.22 8.85 -2.73
CA VAL A 57 -6.89 9.42 -2.53
C VAL A 57 -6.06 8.43 -1.72
N ILE A 58 -4.84 8.14 -2.16
CA ILE A 58 -3.90 7.24 -1.52
C ILE A 58 -2.61 8.01 -1.27
N ILE A 59 -2.24 8.16 0.00
CA ILE A 59 -1.00 8.79 0.43
C ILE A 59 -0.09 7.70 0.99
N ASN A 60 1.10 7.54 0.41
CA ASN A 60 2.14 6.67 0.92
C ASN A 60 3.16 7.47 1.73
N THR A 61 3.59 6.93 2.87
CA THR A 61 4.73 7.43 3.66
C THR A 61 5.66 6.30 4.07
N GLN A 62 6.93 6.61 4.29
CA GLN A 62 7.94 5.73 4.87
C GLN A 62 8.78 6.49 5.91
N GLU A 63 9.53 5.80 6.77
CA GLU A 63 10.23 6.39 7.91
C GLU A 63 11.70 6.72 7.61
N GLU A 64 12.42 5.84 6.88
CA GLU A 64 13.87 5.99 6.68
C GLU A 64 14.33 5.79 5.22
N PRO A 65 14.77 6.86 4.52
CA PRO A 65 14.55 8.27 4.86
C PRO A 65 13.06 8.63 4.81
N LEU A 66 12.66 9.67 5.53
CA LEU A 66 11.28 10.18 5.48
C LEU A 66 10.92 10.60 4.05
N LYS A 67 9.91 9.95 3.47
CA LYS A 67 9.35 10.30 2.15
C LYS A 67 7.85 10.18 2.16
N GLU A 68 7.21 10.96 1.30
CA GLU A 68 5.77 10.96 1.07
C GLU A 68 5.49 11.02 -0.43
N ASP A 69 4.52 10.23 -0.87
CA ASP A 69 4.00 10.24 -2.24
C ASP A 69 2.47 10.15 -2.21
N CYS A 70 1.80 10.80 -3.16
CA CYS A 70 0.34 10.85 -3.20
C CYS A 70 -0.17 10.59 -4.62
N ILE A 71 -1.19 9.74 -4.71
CA ILE A 71 -1.91 9.49 -5.95
C ILE A 71 -3.42 9.65 -5.72
N LYS A 72 -4.11 10.07 -6.78
CA LYS A 72 -5.57 10.08 -6.85
C LYS A 72 -5.98 9.05 -7.89
N VAL A 73 -6.85 8.15 -7.48
CA VAL A 73 -7.31 7.04 -8.33
C VAL A 73 -8.82 7.07 -8.46
N THR A 74 -9.30 6.83 -9.68
CA THR A 74 -10.72 6.67 -9.94
C THR A 74 -11.07 5.19 -9.81
N VAL A 75 -11.84 4.86 -8.77
CA VAL A 75 -12.43 3.53 -8.58
C VAL A 75 -13.95 3.65 -8.52
N PRO A 76 -14.71 2.56 -8.75
CA PRO A 76 -16.15 2.58 -8.54
C PRO A 76 -16.51 3.02 -7.10
N LYS A 77 -17.57 3.80 -6.93
CA LYS A 77 -17.95 4.37 -5.61
C LYS A 77 -18.16 3.31 -4.53
N ASN A 78 -18.66 2.13 -4.89
CA ASN A 78 -18.84 0.99 -3.96
C ASN A 78 -17.55 0.26 -3.58
N LYS A 79 -16.41 0.66 -4.16
CA LYS A 79 -15.07 0.13 -3.91
C LYS A 79 -14.17 1.14 -3.20
N MET A 80 -14.64 2.36 -3.00
CA MET A 80 -13.91 3.38 -2.26
C MET A 80 -13.96 3.07 -0.77
N LEU A 81 -12.87 3.34 -0.07
CA LEU A 81 -12.77 3.17 1.38
C LEU A 81 -11.78 4.15 1.99
N SER A 82 -12.01 4.45 3.26
CA SER A 82 -11.08 5.20 4.10
C SER A 82 -10.50 4.24 5.13
N THR A 83 -9.20 3.99 5.06
CA THR A 83 -8.49 3.10 5.99
C THR A 83 -7.00 3.38 5.96
N ARG A 84 -6.24 2.74 6.85
CA ARG A 84 -4.78 2.77 6.86
C ARG A 84 -4.27 1.35 6.68
N ILE A 85 -3.41 1.15 5.70
CA ILE A 85 -2.82 -0.15 5.35
C ILE A 85 -1.30 -0.04 5.50
N TRP A 86 -0.69 -1.08 6.03
CA TRP A 86 0.75 -1.26 6.04
C TRP A 86 1.14 -2.30 5.00
N VAL A 87 2.28 -2.10 4.36
CA VAL A 87 2.93 -3.09 3.52
C VAL A 87 4.35 -3.25 4.04
N MET A 88 4.68 -4.45 4.52
CA MET A 88 5.97 -4.75 5.14
C MET A 88 6.76 -5.74 4.29
N ASP A 89 8.08 -5.61 4.21
CA ASP A 89 9.00 -6.61 3.63
C ASP A 89 9.96 -7.09 4.73
N ASP A 90 9.94 -8.38 5.05
CA ASP A 90 10.77 -8.96 6.10
C ASP A 90 12.11 -9.53 5.59
N GLY A 91 12.42 -9.30 4.30
CA GLY A 91 13.56 -9.90 3.60
C GLY A 91 13.19 -11.17 2.82
N ASN A 92 12.17 -11.93 3.21
CA ASN A 92 11.74 -13.16 2.54
C ASN A 92 10.49 -12.95 1.68
N TYR A 93 9.49 -12.27 2.23
CA TYR A 93 8.23 -11.98 1.55
C TYR A 93 7.70 -10.60 1.95
N SER A 94 6.73 -10.10 1.20
CA SER A 94 6.02 -8.87 1.52
C SER A 94 4.60 -9.17 1.97
N THR A 95 4.11 -8.46 2.98
CA THR A 95 2.75 -8.65 3.51
C THR A 95 2.02 -7.31 3.60
N MET A 96 0.81 -7.27 3.06
CA MET A 96 -0.16 -6.18 3.26
C MET A 96 -1.09 -6.52 4.42
N LEU A 97 -1.20 -5.61 5.37
CA LEU A 97 -1.93 -5.81 6.62
C LEU A 97 -2.53 -4.51 7.15
N PHE A 98 -3.52 -4.62 8.02
CA PHE A 98 -3.93 -3.48 8.84
C PHE A 98 -2.96 -3.28 10.01
N PRO A 99 -2.81 -2.05 10.54
CA PRO A 99 -2.01 -1.79 11.74
C PRO A 99 -2.47 -2.62 12.96
N SER A 100 -3.75 -2.99 13.02
CA SER A 100 -4.31 -3.82 14.09
C SER A 100 -4.04 -5.32 13.95
N ASP A 101 -3.57 -5.76 12.78
CA ASP A 101 -3.16 -7.17 12.57
C ASP A 101 -1.71 -7.43 13.01
N TYR A 102 -0.97 -6.37 13.35
CA TYR A 102 0.42 -6.41 13.84
C TYR A 102 0.47 -6.45 15.36
#